data_AF-A0A0A7EMC0-F1
#
_entry.id   AF-A0A0A7EMC0-F1
#
_cell.length_a   1.000
_cell.length_b   1.000
_cell.length_c   1.000
_cell.angle_alpha   90.00
_cell.angle_beta   90.00
_cell.angle_gamma   90.00
#
_symmetry.space_group_name_H-M   'P 1'
#
loop_
_entity.id
_entity.type
_entity.pdbx_description
1 polymer ?
#
loop_
_entity_poly.entity_id
_entity_poly.type
_entity_poly.pdbx_seq_one_letter_code
_entity_poly.pdbx_strand_id
1 'polypeptide(L)'
;MKLINVFALGLPLYLVANFAGANESKAKVWINGDSLQQVCWYQDKKYSEGAIIEVAKLTLMCTRKDKNQPNGQLGWLKLDDKGNIIYPTQKSKISIK
;
A
#
# COMPACT_ATOMS: atom_id res chain seq x y z
N MET A 1 43.66 36.53 48.66
CA MET A 1 44.69 35.59 48.16
C MET A 1 44.56 34.29 48.94
N LYS A 2 43.91 33.26 48.38
CA LYS A 2 43.88 31.90 48.96
C LYS A 2 44.31 30.93 47.87
N LEU A 3 45.21 30.05 48.29
CA LEU A 3 46.10 29.24 47.49
C LEU A 3 45.36 28.20 46.65
N ILE A 4 45.90 28.00 45.45
CA ILE A 4 45.65 26.89 44.54
C ILE A 4 45.99 25.59 45.29
N ASN A 5 45.11 24.58 45.26
CA ASN A 5 45.50 23.21 45.60
C ASN A 5 45.13 22.27 44.46
N VAL A 6 46.18 21.73 43.85
CA VAL A 6 46.19 20.76 42.76
C VAL A 6 45.69 19.44 43.33
N PHE A 7 44.49 18.99 42.93
CA PHE A 7 44.10 17.61 43.13
C PHE A 7 43.88 16.94 41.78
N ALA A 8 44.89 16.14 41.44
CA ALA A 8 44.75 14.85 40.80
C ALA A 8 44.01 14.82 39.44
N LEU A 9 44.84 14.88 38.40
CA LEU A 9 44.70 14.05 37.22
C LEU A 9 44.22 12.63 37.62
N GLY A 10 43.03 12.24 37.19
CA GLY A 10 42.57 10.85 37.25
C GLY A 10 41.09 10.69 37.59
N LEU A 11 40.34 10.18 36.61
CA LEU A 11 38.94 9.72 36.64
C LEU A 11 37.85 10.80 36.67
N PRO A 12 36.82 10.76 35.79
CA PRO A 12 36.49 9.68 34.86
C PRO A 12 36.27 10.18 33.41
N LEU A 13 36.97 9.52 32.50
CA LEU A 13 36.54 9.32 31.12
C LEU A 13 35.31 8.39 31.14
N TYR A 14 34.19 8.80 31.73
CA TYR A 14 32.93 8.07 31.69
C TYR A 14 31.77 9.04 31.54
N LEU A 15 30.85 8.63 30.67
CA LEU A 15 29.46 9.06 30.59
C LEU A 15 29.22 10.43 29.94
N VAL A 16 29.32 10.48 28.62
CA VAL A 16 28.11 10.86 27.85
C VAL A 16 28.06 10.03 26.56
N ALA A 17 27.52 8.81 26.67
CA ALA A 17 26.95 8.18 25.49
C ALA A 17 25.78 9.06 25.06
N ASN A 18 25.95 9.82 23.99
CA ASN A 18 24.84 10.54 23.37
C ASN A 18 23.87 9.49 22.84
N PHE A 19 22.81 9.22 23.60
CA PHE A 19 21.69 8.41 23.16
C PHE A 19 21.10 9.10 21.93
N ALA A 20 21.38 8.57 20.74
CA ALA A 20 20.66 8.91 19.54
C ALA A 20 19.23 8.39 19.70
N GLY A 21 18.38 9.17 20.36
CA GLY A 21 16.95 8.94 20.39
C GLY A 21 16.42 9.08 18.97
N ALA A 22 16.16 7.96 18.30
CA ALA A 22 15.41 7.96 17.06
C ALA A 22 14.02 8.55 17.37
N ASN A 23 13.80 9.81 17.01
CA ASN A 23 12.50 10.43 17.11
C ASN A 23 11.61 9.77 16.06
N GLU A 24 10.81 8.79 16.49
CA GLU A 24 9.71 8.27 15.69
C GLU A 24 8.62 9.34 15.60
N SER A 25 8.83 10.36 14.77
CA SER A 25 7.74 11.22 14.33
C SER A 25 6.80 10.33 13.52
N LYS A 26 5.78 9.77 14.18
CA LYS A 26 4.70 9.04 13.52
C LYS A 26 4.05 10.00 12.53
N ALA A 27 4.39 9.86 11.25
CA ALA A 27 3.83 10.68 10.20
C ALA A 27 2.32 10.45 10.18
N LYS A 28 1.55 11.46 10.63
CA LYS A 28 0.10 11.43 10.60
C LYS A 28 -0.35 11.64 9.16
N VAL A 29 -0.65 10.55 8.47
CA VAL A 29 -1.21 10.59 7.12
C VAL A 29 -2.71 10.83 7.22
N TRP A 30 -3.19 11.92 6.62
CA TRP A 30 -4.61 12.18 6.46
C TRP A 30 -5.09 11.50 5.18
N ILE A 31 -5.90 10.46 5.32
CA ILE A 31 -6.57 9.81 4.18
C ILE A 31 -7.95 10.48 4.05
N ASN A 32 -8.15 11.27 3.00
CA ASN A 32 -9.47 11.83 2.68
C ASN A 32 -10.43 10.69 2.32
N GLY A 33 -11.61 10.62 2.95
CA GLY A 33 -12.57 9.52 2.80
C GLY A 33 -13.02 9.21 1.36
N ASP A 34 -12.85 10.15 0.43
CA ASP A 34 -13.10 9.97 -1.00
C ASP A 34 -12.16 8.95 -1.68
N SER A 35 -11.04 8.60 -1.06
CA SER A 35 -10.06 7.65 -1.61
C SER A 35 -10.46 6.18 -1.47
N LEU A 36 -11.56 5.86 -0.79
CA LEU A 36 -12.04 4.49 -0.57
C LEU A 36 -13.06 4.01 -1.62
N GLN A 37 -13.35 4.84 -2.63
CA GLN A 37 -14.27 4.46 -3.70
C GLN A 37 -13.71 3.27 -4.48
N GLN A 38 -14.42 2.14 -4.44
CA GLN A 38 -14.13 1.00 -5.30
C GLN A 38 -14.53 1.36 -6.73
N VAL A 39 -13.54 1.62 -7.58
CA VAL A 39 -13.72 2.01 -8.98
C VAL A 39 -12.73 1.26 -9.86
N CYS A 40 -13.07 1.11 -11.14
CA CYS A 40 -12.09 0.73 -12.16
C CYS A 40 -11.54 1.98 -12.82
N TRP A 41 -10.23 2.02 -13.03
CA TRP A 41 -9.54 3.11 -13.70
C TRP A 41 -9.21 2.73 -15.14
N TYR A 42 -9.45 3.65 -16.08
CA TYR A 42 -8.98 3.54 -17.46
C TYR A 42 -8.85 4.95 -18.06
N GLN A 43 -7.71 5.25 -18.70
CA GLN A 43 -7.43 6.57 -19.29
C GLN A 43 -7.73 7.75 -18.35
N ASP A 44 -7.23 7.68 -17.11
CA ASP A 44 -7.44 8.70 -16.07
C ASP A 44 -8.90 8.96 -15.69
N LYS A 45 -9.82 8.08 -16.09
CA LYS A 45 -11.24 8.13 -15.73
C LYS A 45 -11.61 7.02 -14.75
N LYS A 46 -12.50 7.35 -13.83
CA LYS A 46 -13.12 6.42 -12.89
C LYS A 46 -14.40 5.84 -13.48
N TYR A 47 -14.58 4.54 -13.32
CA TYR A 47 -15.77 3.81 -13.75
C TYR A 47 -16.37 3.06 -12.56
N SER A 48 -17.70 3.11 -12.44
CA SER A 48 -18.45 2.38 -11.43
C SER A 48 -18.59 0.90 -11.80
N GLU A 49 -18.99 0.08 -10.82
CA GLU A 49 -19.44 -1.28 -11.06
C GLU A 49 -20.52 -1.32 -12.17
N GLY A 50 -20.41 -2.29 -13.08
CA GLY A 50 -21.30 -2.43 -14.23
C GLY A 50 -20.86 -1.71 -15.50
N ALA A 51 -19.89 -0.78 -15.43
CA ALA A 51 -19.38 -0.10 -16.61
C ALA A 51 -18.73 -1.08 -17.60
N ILE A 52 -18.96 -0.87 -18.90
CA ILE A 52 -18.38 -1.67 -19.99
C ILE A 52 -17.51 -0.78 -20.86
N ILE A 53 -16.30 -1.24 -21.18
CA ILE A 53 -15.38 -0.57 -22.11
C ILE A 53 -14.86 -1.56 -23.14
N GLU A 54 -14.48 -1.05 -24.30
CA GLU A 54 -13.74 -1.81 -25.30
C GLU A 54 -12.29 -1.33 -25.34
N VAL A 55 -11.35 -2.26 -25.14
CA VAL A 55 -9.92 -1.98 -25.21
C VAL A 55 -9.31 -2.90 -26.25
N ALA A 56 -8.86 -2.31 -27.36
CA ALA A 56 -8.43 -3.01 -28.56
C ALA A 56 -9.52 -3.92 -29.15
N LYS A 57 -9.55 -5.20 -28.78
CA LYS A 57 -10.55 -6.20 -29.22
C LYS A 57 -11.12 -6.99 -28.03
N LEU A 58 -11.01 -6.43 -26.83
CA LEU A 58 -11.50 -7.02 -25.60
C LEU A 58 -12.62 -6.15 -25.05
N THR A 59 -13.78 -6.74 -24.83
CA THR A 59 -14.86 -6.14 -24.05
C THR A 59 -14.61 -6.43 -22.58
N LEU A 60 -14.50 -5.37 -21.77
CA LEU A 60 -14.20 -5.44 -20.35
C LEU A 60 -15.35 -4.86 -19.55
N MET A 61 -15.69 -5.49 -18.44
CA MET A 61 -16.66 -5.00 -17.46
C MET A 61 -15.96 -4.67 -16.14
N CYS A 62 -16.29 -3.52 -15.56
CA CYS A 62 -15.88 -3.19 -14.21
C CYS A 62 -16.76 -3.95 -13.21
N THR A 63 -16.19 -4.93 -12.53
CA THR A 63 -16.94 -5.79 -11.60
C THR A 63 -16.03 -6.37 -10.53
N ARG A 64 -16.58 -7.13 -9.58
CA ARG A 64 -15.81 -7.77 -8.50
C ARG A 64 -14.76 -8.71 -9.09
N LYS A 65 -13.51 -8.58 -8.62
CA LYS A 65 -12.39 -9.43 -9.09
C LYS A 65 -12.59 -10.91 -8.77
N ASP A 66 -13.27 -11.19 -7.66
CA ASP A 66 -13.57 -12.54 -7.18
C ASP A 66 -15.08 -12.70 -7.03
N LYS A 67 -15.61 -13.74 -7.67
CA LYS A 67 -17.03 -14.10 -7.63
C LYS A 67 -17.53 -14.38 -6.20
N ASN A 68 -16.63 -14.83 -5.31
CA ASN A 68 -16.96 -15.20 -3.93
C ASN A 68 -16.80 -14.04 -2.94
N GLN A 69 -16.40 -12.86 -3.40
CA GLN A 69 -16.19 -11.68 -2.56
C GLN A 69 -17.15 -10.56 -2.98
N PRO A 70 -18.40 -10.56 -2.48
CA PRO A 70 -19.41 -9.57 -2.88
C PRO A 70 -19.02 -8.13 -2.51
N ASN A 71 -18.23 -7.96 -1.45
CA ASN A 71 -17.66 -6.66 -1.03
C ASN A 71 -16.20 -6.49 -1.49
N GLY A 72 -15.71 -7.38 -2.35
CA GLY A 72 -14.34 -7.42 -2.83
C GLY A 72 -14.02 -6.26 -3.77
N GLN A 73 -12.73 -6.06 -4.08
CA GLN A 73 -12.30 -4.96 -4.94
C GLN A 73 -12.86 -5.08 -6.37
N LEU A 74 -13.19 -3.95 -6.98
CA LEU A 74 -13.53 -3.89 -8.41
C LEU A 74 -12.26 -4.01 -9.29
N GLY A 75 -12.44 -4.56 -10.48
CA GLY A 75 -11.43 -4.63 -11.53
C GLY A 75 -12.06 -4.88 -12.88
N TRP A 76 -11.26 -4.71 -13.94
CA TRP A 76 -11.67 -5.04 -15.30
C TRP A 76 -11.61 -6.55 -15.52
N LEU A 77 -12.77 -7.16 -15.76
CA LEU A 77 -12.87 -8.56 -16.19
C LEU A 77 -13.35 -8.64 -17.63
N LYS A 78 -12.85 -9.63 -18.36
CA LYS A 78 -13.21 -9.85 -19.76
C LYS A 78 -14.62 -10.42 -19.86
N LEU A 79 -15.39 -9.97 -20.85
CA LEU A 79 -16.62 -10.62 -21.27
C LEU A 79 -16.35 -11.61 -22.40
N ASP A 80 -17.03 -12.76 -22.38
CA ASP A 80 -17.12 -13.66 -23.52
C ASP A 80 -18.09 -13.12 -24.59
N ASP A 81 -18.17 -13.81 -25.73
CA ASP A 81 -19.02 -13.40 -26.86
C ASP A 81 -20.53 -13.43 -26.53
N LYS A 82 -20.91 -14.04 -25.41
CA LYS A 82 -22.29 -14.09 -24.89
C LYS A 82 -22.53 -13.08 -23.77
N GLY A 83 -21.53 -12.26 -23.42
CA GLY A 83 -21.60 -11.27 -22.35
C GLY A 83 -21.36 -11.82 -20.94
N ASN A 84 -20.89 -13.06 -20.79
CA ASN A 84 -20.56 -13.61 -19.48
C ASN A 84 -19.17 -13.17 -19.02
N ILE A 85 -19.05 -12.92 -17.71
CA ILE A 85 -17.78 -12.54 -17.08
C ILE A 85 -16.84 -13.75 -17.01
N ILE A 86 -15.64 -13.61 -17.56
CA ILE A 86 -14.56 -14.60 -17.47
C ILE A 86 -13.67 -14.24 -16.26
N TYR A 87 -13.78 -15.03 -15.19
CA TYR A 87 -12.92 -14.90 -14.01
C TYR A 87 -11.56 -15.59 -14.23
N PRO A 88 -10.43 -14.97 -13.84
CA PRO A 88 -9.12 -15.59 -13.93
C PRO A 88 -9.04 -16.79 -12.98
N THR A 89 -8.51 -17.92 -13.46
CA THR A 89 -8.28 -19.10 -12.63
C THR A 89 -7.01 -18.89 -11.79
N GLN A 90 -7.12 -19.13 -10.49
CA GLN A 90 -5.98 -19.01 -9.58
C GLN A 90 -5.05 -20.21 -9.79
N LYS A 91 -3.84 -20.00 -10.35
CA LYS A 91 -2.85 -21.08 -10.48
C LYS A 91 -2.32 -21.45 -9.09
N SER A 92 -2.65 -22.64 -8.62
CA SER A 92 -2.39 -23.12 -7.25
C SER A 92 -0.99 -23.72 -7.02
N LYS A 93 0.00 -23.49 -7.89
CA LYS A 93 1.32 -24.12 -7.72
C LYS A 93 2.48 -23.26 -8.22
N ILE A 94 3.29 -22.78 -7.28
CA ILE A 94 4.67 -22.36 -7.53
C ILE A 94 5.48 -23.65 -7.49
N SER A 95 6.02 -24.10 -8.63
CA SER A 95 6.97 -25.21 -8.66
C SER A 95 8.37 -24.63 -8.51
N ILE A 96 9.00 -24.82 -7.35
CA ILE A 96 10.45 -24.64 -7.23
C ILE A 96 11.07 -25.89 -7.87
N LYS A 97 11.93 -25.70 -8.87
CA LYS A 97 12.78 -26.74 -9.45
C LYS A 97 14.13 -26.74 -8.73
#